data_AF-A0A1I7W2Z9-F1
#
_entry.id   AF-A0A1I7W2Z9-F1
#
_cell.length_a   1.000
_cell.length_b   1.000
_cell.length_c   1.000
_cell.angle_alpha   90.00
_cell.angle_beta   90.00
_cell.angle_gamma   90.00
#
_symmetry.space_group_name_H-M   'P 1'
#
loop_
_entity.id
_entity.type
_entity.pdbx_description
1 polymer ?
#
loop_
_entity_poly.entity_id
_entity_poly.type
_entity_poly.pdbx_seq_one_letter_code
_entity_poly.pdbx_strand_id
1 'polypeptide(L)'
;MKKSLQLTKSAQTVSTVSKLLRQNDFRLYYQIPSSDENTIPIRIPLCLAYMSVAEKIYHFPISCTIDEQTGRESWRVLYGDPRPPSFATLSALVKYHKIYSYMDPKTGAIDTFPIWKDAVIDFDITD
;
A
#
# COMPACT_ATOMS: atom_id res chain seq x y z
N MET A 1 0.16 18.67 -20.80
CA MET A 1 -1.06 18.19 -20.11
C MET A 1 -0.73 17.88 -18.66
N LYS A 2 -1.24 18.67 -17.70
CA LYS A 2 -1.02 18.45 -16.26
C LYS A 2 -2.06 17.44 -15.77
N LYS A 3 -1.68 16.18 -15.53
CA LYS A 3 -2.55 15.22 -14.83
C LYS A 3 -2.62 15.65 -13.37
N SER A 4 -3.74 16.26 -13.00
CA SER A 4 -4.06 16.58 -11.61
C SER A 4 -4.18 15.29 -10.81
N LEU A 5 -3.32 15.16 -9.81
CA LEU A 5 -3.27 14.03 -8.89
C LEU A 5 -4.50 14.13 -7.98
N GLN A 6 -5.57 13.40 -8.28
CA GLN A 6 -6.61 13.20 -7.28
C GLN A 6 -6.09 12.22 -6.24
N LEU A 7 -5.47 12.77 -5.20
CA LEU A 7 -5.34 12.09 -3.91
C LEU A 7 -6.78 11.90 -3.39
N THR A 8 -7.42 10.77 -3.69
CA THR A 8 -8.72 10.44 -3.11
C THR A 8 -8.51 10.13 -1.63
N LYS A 9 -8.50 11.17 -0.79
CA LYS A 9 -8.41 11.09 0.68
C LYS A 9 -9.71 10.55 1.32
N SER A 10 -10.47 9.73 0.61
CA SER A 10 -11.76 9.20 1.08
C SER A 10 -11.57 7.82 1.68
N ALA A 11 -12.34 7.53 2.73
CA ALA A 11 -12.51 6.17 3.20
C ALA A 11 -13.24 5.36 2.12
N GLN A 12 -12.70 4.20 1.75
CA GLN A 12 -13.23 3.35 0.68
C GLN A 12 -13.11 1.88 1.06
N THR A 13 -14.01 1.05 0.51
CA THR A 13 -13.92 -0.40 0.64
C THR A 13 -12.88 -0.96 -0.32
N VAL A 14 -12.32 -2.13 0.01
CA VAL A 14 -11.38 -2.88 -0.84
C VAL A 14 -11.93 -3.03 -2.26
N SER A 15 -13.17 -3.52 -2.39
CA SER A 15 -13.85 -3.72 -3.69
C SER A 15 -13.95 -2.44 -4.53
N THR A 16 -14.21 -1.28 -3.91
CA THR A 16 -14.31 -0.02 -4.64
C THR A 16 -12.97 0.41 -5.21
N VAL A 17 -11.91 0.34 -4.39
CA VAL A 17 -10.56 0.75 -4.81
C VAL A 17 -10.01 -0.19 -5.87
N SER A 18 -10.25 -1.49 -5.77
CA SER A 18 -9.84 -2.49 -6.76
C SER A 18 -10.33 -2.17 -8.17
N LYS A 19 -11.55 -1.63 -8.30
CA LYS A 19 -12.13 -1.21 -9.60
C LYS A 19 -11.49 0.04 -10.20
N LEU A 20 -10.76 0.82 -9.40
CA LEU A 20 -10.11 2.07 -9.82
C LEU A 20 -8.64 1.88 -10.20
N LEU A 21 -8.07 0.71 -9.92
CA LEU A 21 -6.69 0.38 -10.22
C LEU A 21 -6.49 0.10 -11.71
N ARG A 22 -5.27 0.35 -12.16
CA ARG A 22 -4.77 -0.01 -13.48
C ARG A 22 -3.54 -0.88 -13.28
N GLN A 23 -3.20 -1.67 -14.28
CA GLN A 23 -2.01 -2.51 -14.27
C GLN A 23 -0.76 -1.69 -13.92
N ASN A 24 0.02 -2.19 -12.97
CA ASN A 24 1.23 -1.57 -12.42
C ASN A 24 1.02 -0.14 -11.88
N ASP A 25 -0.17 0.16 -11.37
CA ASP A 25 -0.50 1.41 -10.67
C ASP A 25 -0.94 1.11 -9.24
N PHE A 26 -0.86 2.13 -8.38
CA PHE A 26 -1.28 2.02 -6.99
C PHE A 26 -2.06 3.23 -6.51
N ARG A 27 -2.86 3.02 -5.47
CA ARG A 27 -3.67 4.05 -4.83
C ARG A 27 -3.58 3.95 -3.32
N LEU A 28 -3.54 5.11 -2.67
CA LEU A 28 -3.72 5.20 -1.23
C LEU A 28 -5.19 5.38 -0.90
N TYR A 29 -5.66 4.72 0.15
CA TYR A 29 -7.01 4.87 0.65
C TYR A 29 -7.07 4.56 2.14
N TYR A 30 -8.03 5.17 2.84
CA TYR A 30 -8.39 4.75 4.19
C TYR A 30 -9.37 3.58 4.07
N GLN A 31 -9.01 2.42 4.61
CA GLN A 31 -9.83 1.22 4.47
C GLN A 31 -11.00 1.25 5.46
N ILE A 32 -12.21 1.22 4.92
CA ILE A 32 -13.41 1.01 5.74
C ILE A 32 -13.40 -0.47 6.17
N PRO A 33 -13.46 -0.78 7.49
CA PRO A 33 -13.58 -2.15 7.99
C PRO A 33 -14.87 -2.79 7.46
N SER A 34 -14.85 -4.11 7.27
CA SER A 34 -16.06 -4.82 6.83
C SER A 34 -17.14 -4.70 7.91
N SER A 35 -18.40 -4.58 7.48
CA SER A 35 -19.58 -4.43 8.35
C SER A 35 -19.78 -5.59 9.33
N ASP A 36 -19.11 -6.72 9.09
CA ASP A 36 -19.18 -7.93 9.92
C ASP A 36 -18.32 -7.82 11.19
N GLU A 37 -17.40 -6.85 11.25
CA GLU A 37 -16.68 -6.52 12.47
C GLU A 37 -17.57 -5.62 13.35
N ASN A 38 -18.15 -6.19 14.40
CA ASN A 38 -19.01 -5.50 15.37
C ASN A 38 -18.26 -4.46 16.24
N THR A 39 -17.08 -4.03 15.79
CA THR A 39 -16.13 -3.14 16.45
C THR A 39 -15.79 -2.00 15.51
N ILE A 40 -16.20 -0.78 15.86
CA ILE A 40 -15.76 0.43 15.14
C ILE A 40 -14.31 0.69 15.56
N PRO A 41 -13.31 0.57 14.67
CA PRO A 41 -11.93 0.82 15.04
C PRO A 41 -11.73 2.30 15.36
N ILE A 42 -11.03 2.56 16.46
CA ILE A 42 -10.71 3.92 16.96
C ILE A 42 -9.86 4.70 15.93
N ARG A 43 -9.19 3.99 15.01
CA ARG A 43 -8.39 4.57 13.92
C ARG A 43 -8.67 3.84 12.62
N ILE A 44 -8.91 4.60 11.55
CA ILE A 44 -9.12 4.04 10.22
C ILE A 44 -7.74 3.74 9.59
N PRO A 45 -7.44 2.49 9.23
CA PRO A 45 -6.13 2.12 8.68
C PRO A 45 -5.91 2.74 7.30
N LEU A 46 -4.70 3.26 7.07
CA LEU A 46 -4.25 3.72 5.76
C LEU A 46 -3.61 2.54 5.00
N CYS A 47 -4.08 2.29 3.79
CA CYS A 47 -3.62 1.18 2.96
C CYS A 47 -3.17 1.67 1.57
N LEU A 48 -2.28 0.90 0.95
CA LEU A 48 -1.88 1.02 -0.44
C LEU A 48 -2.46 -0.16 -1.22
N ALA A 49 -3.40 0.13 -2.12
CA ALA A 49 -3.89 -0.85 -3.07
C ALA A 49 -3.02 -0.82 -4.32
N TYR A 50 -2.58 -1.98 -4.79
CA TYR A 50 -1.66 -2.14 -5.92
C TYR A 50 -2.20 -3.22 -6.86
N MET A 51 -2.14 -2.99 -8.17
CA MET A 51 -2.40 -4.03 -9.18
C MET A 51 -1.09 -4.36 -9.89
N SER A 52 -0.70 -5.62 -9.84
CA SER A 52 0.52 -6.10 -10.49
C SER A 52 0.40 -6.16 -12.02
N VAL A 53 1.52 -6.39 -12.69
CA VAL A 53 1.55 -6.69 -14.12
C VAL A 53 0.75 -7.97 -14.42
N ALA A 54 0.70 -8.93 -13.50
CA ALA A 54 -0.13 -10.12 -13.63
C ALA A 54 -1.62 -9.89 -13.28
N GLU A 55 -2.05 -8.63 -13.18
CA GLU A 55 -3.43 -8.21 -12.85
C GLU A 55 -3.94 -8.71 -11.49
N LYS A 56 -3.04 -9.13 -10.60
CA LYS A 56 -3.37 -9.47 -9.21
C LYS A 56 -3.41 -8.20 -8.37
N ILE A 57 -4.41 -8.09 -7.51
CA ILE A 57 -4.61 -6.93 -6.64
C ILE A 57 -4.11 -7.26 -5.23
N TYR A 58 -3.34 -6.34 -4.66
CA TYR A 58 -2.75 -6.44 -3.33
C TYR A 58 -3.11 -5.21 -2.50
N HIS A 59 -3.30 -5.40 -1.21
CA HIS A 59 -3.58 -4.33 -0.25
C HIS A 59 -2.53 -4.37 0.84
N PHE A 60 -1.64 -3.38 0.84
CA PHE A 60 -0.54 -3.30 1.79
C PHE A 60 -0.84 -2.24 2.86
N PRO A 61 -0.78 -2.58 4.16
CA PRO A 61 -0.90 -1.59 5.21
C PRO A 61 0.23 -0.55 5.14
N ILE A 62 -0.07 0.69 5.50
CA ILE A 62 0.93 1.74 5.73
C ILE A 62 1.03 2.00 7.22
N SER A 63 2.23 1.84 7.77
CA SER A 63 2.52 2.21 9.15
C SER A 63 3.16 3.60 9.21
N CYS A 64 2.75 4.39 10.20
CA CYS A 64 3.46 5.59 10.64
C CYS A 64 3.90 5.38 12.09
N THR A 65 5.21 5.44 12.33
CA THR A 65 5.78 5.45 13.68
C THR A 65 6.34 6.83 13.97
N ILE A 66 6.15 7.33 15.19
CA ILE A 66 6.69 8.60 15.65
C ILE A 66 7.79 8.29 16.64
N ASP A 67 8.99 8.80 16.40
CA ASP A 67 10.09 8.72 17.34
C ASP A 67 9.80 9.59 18.58
N GLU A 68 9.81 8.99 19.77
CA GLU A 68 9.38 9.66 21.00
C GLU A 68 10.31 10.80 21.42
N GLN A 69 11.59 10.74 21.05
CA GLN A 69 12.59 11.74 21.45
C GLN A 69 12.63 12.93 20.50
N THR A 70 12.52 12.67 19.20
CA THR A 70 12.68 13.65 18.14
C THR A 70 11.36 14.12 17.54
N GLY A 71 10.25 13.42 17.82
CA GLY A 71 8.94 13.65 17.24
C GLY A 71 8.86 13.36 15.75
N ARG A 72 9.88 12.71 15.16
CA ARG A 72 9.96 12.49 13.71
C ARG A 72 9.08 11.32 13.30
N GLU A 73 8.30 11.55 12.24
CA GLU A 73 7.51 10.50 11.61
C GLU A 73 8.37 9.62 10.70
N SER A 74 8.01 8.34 10.63
CA SER A 74 8.59 7.36 9.73
C SER A 74 7.46 6.53 9.11
N TRP A 75 7.27 6.73 7.81
CA TRP A 75 6.24 6.11 6.99
C TRP A 75 6.83 4.95 6.18
N ARG A 76 6.14 3.82 6.12
CA ARG A 76 6.55 2.64 5.32
C ARG A 76 5.34 1.82 4.86
N VAL A 77 5.49 1.15 3.71
CA VAL A 77 4.52 0.17 3.19
C VAL A 77 4.92 -1.22 3.67
N LEU A 78 3.97 -1.98 4.19
CA LEU A 78 4.19 -3.34 4.68
C LEU A 78 3.80 -4.36 3.60
N TYR A 79 4.76 -4.72 2.73
CA TYR A 79 4.60 -5.70 1.65
C TYR A 79 5.49 -6.95 1.86
N GLY A 80 5.78 -7.24 3.15
CA GLY A 80 6.57 -8.35 3.69
C GLY A 80 8.05 -8.42 3.32
N ASP A 81 8.60 -7.38 2.70
CA ASP A 81 10.04 -7.15 2.79
C ASP A 81 10.42 -7.06 4.28
N PRO A 82 11.41 -7.83 4.79
CA PRO A 82 11.81 -7.76 6.20
C PRO A 82 12.38 -6.39 6.57
N ARG A 83 12.84 -5.59 5.60
CA ARG A 83 13.39 -4.25 5.80
C ARG A 83 12.86 -3.28 4.74
N PRO A 84 11.56 -2.96 4.76
CA PRO A 84 10.98 -2.05 3.77
C PRO A 84 11.55 -0.63 4.00
N PRO A 85 11.76 0.17 2.94
CA PRO A 85 12.26 1.52 3.08
C PRO A 85 11.29 2.37 3.91
N SER A 86 11.86 3.21 4.78
CA SER A 86 11.11 4.19 5.56
C SER A 86 11.34 5.61 5.05
N PHE A 87 10.33 6.46 5.21
CA PHE A 87 10.30 7.81 4.67
C PHE A 87 9.85 8.81 5.71
N ALA A 88 10.47 9.98 5.74
CA ALA A 88 10.10 11.06 6.67
C ALA A 88 8.71 11.66 6.40
N THR A 89 8.14 11.45 5.21
CA THR A 89 6.79 11.93 4.87
C THR A 89 6.07 10.92 3.98
N LEU A 90 4.74 10.90 4.06
CA LEU A 90 3.90 10.11 3.14
C LEU A 90 4.11 10.52 1.68
N SER A 91 4.40 11.79 1.39
CA SER A 91 4.68 12.26 0.03
C SER A 91 5.97 11.65 -0.54
N ALA A 92 7.03 11.55 0.28
CA ALA A 92 8.29 10.92 -0.12
C ALA A 92 8.09 9.42 -0.39
N LEU A 93 7.30 8.73 0.43
CA LEU A 93 6.91 7.33 0.21
C LEU A 93 6.22 7.15 -1.15
N VAL A 94 5.19 7.97 -1.42
CA VAL A 94 4.45 7.90 -2.70
C VAL A 94 5.37 8.19 -3.88
N LYS A 95 6.25 9.19 -3.75
CA LYS A 95 7.19 9.55 -4.82
C LYS A 95 8.16 8.41 -5.11
N TYR A 96 8.69 7.76 -4.08
CA TYR A 96 9.60 6.64 -4.22
C TYR A 96 8.95 5.48 -5.00
N HIS A 97 7.78 5.01 -4.57
CA HIS A 97 7.09 3.90 -5.24
C HIS A 97 6.55 4.24 -6.63
N LYS A 98 6.52 5.52 -7.04
CA LYS A 98 6.23 5.90 -8.43
C LYS A 98 7.43 5.87 -9.35
N ILE A 99 8.64 5.95 -8.79
CA ILE A 99 9.89 6.08 -9.57
C ILE A 99 10.59 4.73 -9.65
N TYR A 100 10.58 3.97 -8.56
CA TYR A 100 11.32 2.73 -8.46
C TYR A 100 10.40 1.52 -8.63
N SER A 101 10.91 0.54 -9.38
CA SER A 101 10.26 -0.74 -9.62
C SER A 101 11.28 -1.87 -9.49
N TYR A 102 10.78 -3.07 -9.29
CA TYR A 102 11.55 -4.30 -9.20
C TYR A 102 11.38 -5.08 -10.49
N MET A 103 12.47 -5.71 -10.95
CA MET A 103 12.42 -6.66 -12.05
C MET A 103 12.42 -8.08 -11.47
N ASP A 104 11.45 -8.90 -11.86
CA ASP A 104 11.46 -10.32 -11.56
C ASP A 104 12.58 -10.98 -12.38
N PRO A 105 13.61 -11.55 -11.75
CA PRO A 105 14.73 -12.16 -12.47
C PRO A 105 14.33 -13.42 -13.25
N LYS A 106 13.18 -14.05 -12.93
CA LYS A 106 12.70 -15.25 -13.62
C LYS A 106 11.90 -14.91 -14.88
N THR A 107 10.98 -13.95 -14.78
CA THR A 107 10.06 -13.61 -15.88
C THR A 107 10.43 -12.33 -16.63
N GLY A 108 11.29 -11.49 -16.07
CA GLY A 108 11.60 -10.15 -16.59
C GLY A 108 10.48 -9.13 -16.36
N ALA A 109 9.40 -9.50 -15.67
CA ALA A 109 8.29 -8.59 -15.35
C ALA A 109 8.78 -7.44 -14.46
N ILE A 110 8.26 -6.23 -14.71
CA ILE A 110 8.61 -5.04 -13.94
C ILE A 110 7.39 -4.62 -13.11
N ASP A 111 7.45 -4.85 -11.81
CA ASP A 111 6.39 -4.46 -10.87
C ASP A 111 6.89 -3.44 -9.87
N THR A 112 5.99 -2.58 -9.40
CA THR A 112 6.29 -1.62 -8.34
C THR A 112 6.65 -2.31 -7.02
N PHE A 113 6.08 -3.47 -6.74
CA PHE A 113 6.34 -4.27 -5.55
C PHE A 113 6.83 -5.68 -5.92
N PRO A 114 7.81 -6.24 -5.20
CA PRO A 114 8.40 -7.54 -5.49
C PRO A 114 7.52 -8.70 -4.99
N ILE A 115 6.29 -8.78 -5.49
CA ILE A 115 5.24 -9.70 -5.03
C ILE A 115 5.59 -11.20 -5.19
N TRP A 116 6.54 -11.54 -6.06
CA TRP A 116 7.00 -12.91 -6.31
C TRP A 116 7.98 -13.45 -5.27
N LYS A 117 8.42 -12.63 -4.31
CA LYS A 117 9.40 -13.04 -3.29
C LYS A 117 8.76 -13.77 -2.10
N ASP A 118 7.56 -14.33 -2.27
CA ASP A 118 6.78 -15.02 -1.21
C ASP A 118 6.61 -14.18 0.07
N ALA A 119 6.68 -12.86 -0.07
CA ALA A 119 6.62 -11.89 1.01
C ALA A 119 5.22 -11.27 1.16
N VAL A 120 4.21 -11.81 0.46
CA VAL A 120 2.85 -11.34 0.69
C VAL A 120 2.41 -11.95 2.02
N ILE A 121 2.38 -11.13 3.07
CA ILE A 121 1.67 -11.47 4.30
C ILE A 121 0.21 -11.60 3.87
N ASP A 122 -0.23 -12.83 3.64
CA ASP A 122 -1.64 -13.13 3.54
C ASP A 122 -2.21 -12.85 4.94
N PHE A 123 -3.00 -11.77 5.06
CA PHE A 123 -3.90 -11.63 6.19
C PHE A 123 -5.13 -12.51 5.92
N ASP A 124 -4.89 -13.81 5.73
CA ASP A 124 -5.93 -14.82 5.87
C ASP A 124 -6.02 -15.15 7.36
N ILE A 125 -7.08 -14.60 7.96
CA ILE A 125 -7.85 -15.10 9.09
C ILE A 125 -7.14 -16.20 9.91
N THR A 126 -6.69 -15.85 11.11
CA THR A 126 -6.42 -16.85 12.16
C THR A 126 -7.35 -16.60 13.35
N ASP A 127 -8.21 -17.60 13.57
CA ASP A 127 -9.14 -17.93 14.67
C ASP A 127 -9.34 -16.95 15.83
#